data_AF-A0A2E8A8B7-F1
#
_entry.id   AF-A0A2E8A8B7-F1
#
_cell.length_a   1.000
_cell.length_b   1.000
_cell.length_c   1.000
_cell.angle_alpha   90.00
_cell.angle_beta   90.00
_cell.angle_gamma   90.00
#
_symmetry.space_group_name_H-M   'P 1'
#
loop_
_entity.id
_entity.type
_entity.pdbx_description
1 polymer ?
#
loop_
_entity_poly.entity_id
_entity_poly.type
_entity_poly.pdbx_seq_one_letter_code
_entity_poly.pdbx_strand_id
1 'polypeptide(L)'
;MTKFSDRDRALRSKLRVEQASLVKKLKELQSPNSGEKVSKPDIDACKGEIEVIRKELQSIEDGGHTVFMKAKKMLKPKTELSQKEKKINWKKKHIDVRMKSIKRDLNAESISPEERIQKESELEKFENEKSELDLELDAVNDYNHTRFVVAHGEHGEGDEQSKQLMDVNEKMEKVQKQIVEAKEKNNSELINELNDQFHFLELEKESIENFSHDEFLKNLEMMKARRKSQLG
;
A
#
# COMPACT_ATOMS: atom_id res chain seq x y z
N MET A 1 -30.74 -29.74 -7.42
CA MET A 1 -29.65 -30.20 -6.54
C MET A 1 -28.36 -30.19 -7.33
N THR A 2 -27.44 -29.28 -7.01
CA THR A 2 -26.10 -29.24 -7.58
C THR A 2 -25.36 -30.52 -7.20
N LYS A 3 -24.96 -31.34 -8.18
CA LYS A 3 -24.15 -32.53 -7.93
C LYS A 3 -22.72 -32.08 -7.65
N PHE A 4 -22.34 -32.04 -6.38
CA PHE A 4 -20.97 -31.78 -5.95
C PHE A 4 -20.04 -32.90 -6.41
N SER A 5 -18.85 -32.53 -6.89
CA SER A 5 -17.79 -33.51 -7.17
C SER A 5 -17.33 -34.18 -5.87
N ASP A 6 -16.70 -35.35 -5.96
CA ASP A 6 -16.14 -36.02 -4.78
C ASP A 6 -15.06 -35.15 -4.08
N ARG A 7 -14.34 -34.34 -4.89
CA ARG A 7 -13.39 -33.35 -4.40
C ARG A 7 -14.07 -32.25 -3.57
N ASP A 8 -15.17 -31.70 -4.06
CA ASP A 8 -15.94 -30.67 -3.34
C ASP A 8 -16.55 -31.24 -2.05
N ARG A 9 -16.99 -32.50 -2.08
CA ARG A 9 -17.53 -33.19 -0.90
C ARG A 9 -16.47 -33.37 0.17
N ALA A 10 -15.26 -33.81 -0.20
CA ALA A 10 -14.13 -33.96 0.72
C ALA A 10 -13.70 -32.61 1.30
N LEU A 11 -13.61 -31.57 0.47
CA LEU A 11 -13.24 -30.23 0.90
C LEU A 11 -14.25 -29.63 1.88
N ARG A 12 -15.55 -29.73 1.58
CA ARG A 12 -16.63 -29.26 2.48
C ARG A 12 -16.62 -30.00 3.81
N SER A 13 -16.34 -31.31 3.81
CA SER A 13 -16.21 -32.08 5.05
C SER A 13 -15.07 -31.53 5.91
N LYS A 14 -13.89 -31.29 5.32
CA LYS A 14 -12.75 -30.70 6.04
C LYS A 14 -13.05 -29.31 6.60
N LEU A 15 -13.63 -28.42 5.79
CA LEU A 15 -13.99 -27.06 6.21
C LEU A 15 -15.02 -27.05 7.34
N ARG A 16 -15.98 -27.99 7.35
CA ARG A 16 -16.94 -28.12 8.46
C ARG A 16 -16.29 -28.57 9.78
N VAL A 17 -15.32 -29.48 9.70
CA VAL A 17 -14.55 -29.90 10.90
C VAL A 17 -13.75 -28.72 11.46
N GLU A 18 -13.09 -27.95 10.59
CA GLU A 18 -12.33 -26.76 10.96
C GLU A 18 -13.24 -25.64 11.52
N GLN A 19 -14.41 -25.44 10.93
CA GLN A 19 -15.41 -24.51 11.47
C GLN A 19 -15.86 -24.93 12.88
N ALA A 20 -16.11 -26.22 13.09
CA ALA A 20 -16.55 -26.73 14.38
C ALA A 20 -15.48 -26.56 15.47
N SER A 21 -14.20 -26.77 15.15
CA SER A 21 -13.10 -26.55 16.09
C SER A 21 -12.95 -25.07 16.46
N LEU A 22 -13.07 -24.15 15.49
CA LEU A 22 -13.03 -22.71 15.76
C LEU A 22 -14.24 -22.23 16.57
N VAL A 23 -15.44 -22.75 16.31
CA VAL A 23 -16.63 -22.44 17.12
C VAL A 23 -16.45 -22.93 18.56
N LYS A 24 -15.80 -24.08 18.78
CA LYS A 24 -15.46 -24.56 20.12
C LYS A 24 -14.47 -23.62 20.81
N LYS A 25 -13.39 -23.23 20.12
CA LYS A 25 -12.39 -22.28 20.63
C LYS A 25 -13.00 -20.91 20.97
N LEU A 26 -13.92 -20.41 20.14
CA LEU A 26 -14.64 -19.17 20.41
C LEU A 26 -15.45 -19.26 21.72
N LYS A 27 -16.15 -20.38 21.95
CA LYS A 27 -16.90 -20.61 23.18
C LYS A 27 -16.00 -20.68 24.41
N GLU A 28 -14.83 -21.29 24.28
CA GLU A 28 -13.82 -21.34 25.35
C GLU A 28 -13.30 -19.92 25.66
N LEU A 29 -12.97 -19.11 24.64
CA LEU A 29 -12.53 -17.72 24.80
C LEU A 29 -13.62 -16.79 25.36
N GLN A 30 -14.88 -17.11 25.13
CA GLN A 30 -16.03 -16.36 25.65
C GLN A 30 -16.53 -16.86 27.01
N SER A 31 -15.98 -17.98 27.52
CA SER A 31 -16.44 -18.56 28.77
C SER A 31 -15.91 -17.75 29.97
N PRO A 32 -16.79 -17.34 30.89
CA PRO A 32 -16.40 -16.52 32.05
C PRO A 32 -15.52 -17.24 33.09
N ASN A 33 -15.22 -18.53 32.87
CA ASN A 33 -14.45 -19.39 33.79
C ASN A 33 -12.94 -19.38 33.55
N SER A 34 -12.44 -18.78 32.47
CA SER A 34 -11.01 -18.49 32.32
C SER A 34 -10.72 -17.19 33.06
N GLY A 35 -10.13 -17.25 34.24
CA GLY A 35 -9.73 -16.07 35.04
C GLY A 35 -8.71 -15.13 34.37
N GLU A 36 -8.47 -15.28 33.07
CA GLU A 36 -7.67 -14.42 32.21
C GLU A 36 -8.57 -13.39 31.51
N LYS A 37 -8.10 -12.14 31.44
CA LYS A 37 -8.76 -11.09 30.67
C LYS A 37 -8.98 -11.59 29.25
N VAL A 38 -10.24 -11.80 28.90
CA VAL A 38 -10.69 -12.12 27.55
C VAL A 38 -10.07 -11.11 26.57
N SER A 39 -9.11 -11.58 25.78
CA SER A 39 -8.47 -10.76 24.75
C SER A 39 -9.47 -10.55 23.62
N LYS A 40 -10.13 -9.38 23.65
CA LYS A 40 -11.09 -8.94 22.63
C LYS A 40 -10.54 -9.09 21.19
N PRO A 41 -9.25 -8.80 20.92
CA PRO A 41 -8.64 -9.09 19.62
C PRO A 41 -8.65 -10.57 19.22
N ASP A 42 -8.42 -11.49 20.15
CA ASP A 42 -8.41 -12.93 19.86
C ASP A 42 -9.81 -13.47 19.56
N ILE A 43 -10.84 -12.92 20.23
CA ILE A 43 -12.24 -13.20 19.90
C ILE A 43 -12.57 -12.71 18.48
N ASP A 44 -12.20 -11.48 18.16
CA ASP A 44 -12.53 -10.88 16.86
C ASP A 44 -11.79 -11.58 15.71
N ALA A 45 -10.53 -11.98 15.93
CA ALA A 45 -9.79 -12.82 15.00
C ALA A 45 -10.48 -14.19 14.78
N CYS A 46 -10.88 -14.86 15.87
CA CYS A 46 -11.55 -16.16 15.79
C CYS A 46 -12.92 -16.06 15.07
N LYS A 47 -13.68 -14.98 15.30
CA LYS A 47 -14.93 -14.71 14.55
C LYS A 47 -14.65 -14.50 13.06
N GLY A 48 -13.61 -13.73 12.72
CA GLY A 48 -13.20 -13.49 11.34
C GLY A 48 -12.86 -14.79 10.60
N GLU A 49 -12.09 -15.68 11.23
CA GLU A 49 -11.75 -17.00 10.66
C GLU A 49 -12.99 -17.86 10.39
N ILE A 50 -13.94 -17.89 11.34
CA ILE A 50 -15.22 -18.61 11.17
C ILE A 50 -16.00 -18.05 9.97
N GLU A 51 -16.02 -16.73 9.79
CA GLU A 51 -16.75 -16.10 8.70
C GLU A 51 -16.10 -16.36 7.33
N VAL A 52 -14.76 -16.37 7.26
CA VAL A 52 -14.03 -16.74 6.04
C VAL A 52 -14.37 -18.18 5.64
N ILE A 53 -14.41 -19.13 6.58
CA ILE A 53 -14.79 -20.52 6.28
C ILE A 53 -16.24 -20.63 5.82
N ARG A 54 -17.16 -19.83 6.38
CA ARG A 54 -18.56 -19.77 5.90
C ARG A 54 -18.65 -19.32 4.46
N LYS A 55 -17.96 -18.24 4.10
CA LYS A 55 -17.94 -17.72 2.72
C LYS A 55 -17.25 -18.71 1.77
N GLU A 56 -16.26 -19.46 2.24
CA GLU A 56 -15.62 -20.52 1.47
C GLU A 56 -16.59 -21.67 1.16
N LEU A 57 -17.32 -22.15 2.16
CA LEU A 57 -18.35 -23.16 1.98
C LEU A 57 -19.43 -22.70 1.00
N GLN A 58 -19.90 -21.45 1.13
CA GLN A 58 -20.86 -20.83 0.21
C GLN A 58 -20.33 -20.76 -1.22
N SER A 59 -19.07 -20.35 -1.40
CA SER A 59 -18.45 -20.27 -2.73
C SER A 59 -18.36 -21.63 -3.45
N ILE A 60 -18.27 -22.74 -2.70
CA ILE A 60 -18.30 -24.09 -3.29
C ILE A 60 -19.73 -24.42 -3.76
N GLU A 61 -20.75 -23.97 -3.04
CA GLU A 61 -22.16 -24.17 -3.39
C GLU A 61 -22.55 -23.37 -4.64
N ASP A 62 -22.01 -22.15 -4.76
CA ASP A 62 -22.26 -21.24 -5.88
C ASP A 62 -21.34 -21.48 -7.09
N GLY A 63 -20.42 -22.45 -7.00
CA GLY A 63 -19.44 -22.74 -8.05
C GLY A 63 -18.32 -21.69 -8.20
N GLY A 64 -18.27 -20.70 -7.30
CA GLY A 64 -17.27 -19.61 -7.26
C GLY A 64 -16.00 -19.90 -6.48
N HIS A 65 -15.76 -21.14 -6.04
CA HIS A 65 -14.65 -21.48 -5.14
C HIS A 65 -13.26 -21.08 -5.66
N THR A 66 -13.03 -21.15 -6.96
CA THR A 66 -11.77 -20.73 -7.58
C THR A 66 -11.52 -19.23 -7.44
N VAL A 67 -12.56 -18.41 -7.63
CA VAL A 67 -12.51 -16.95 -7.46
C VAL A 67 -12.35 -16.60 -5.99
N PHE A 68 -13.11 -17.26 -5.11
CA PHE A 68 -13.00 -17.09 -3.66
C PHE A 68 -11.58 -17.41 -3.16
N MET A 69 -10.96 -18.50 -3.60
CA MET A 69 -9.60 -18.86 -3.20
C MET A 69 -8.54 -17.88 -3.72
N LYS A 70 -8.73 -17.30 -4.92
CA LYS A 70 -7.89 -16.19 -5.40
C LYS A 70 -8.02 -14.97 -4.49
N ALA A 71 -9.25 -14.54 -4.17
CA ALA A 71 -9.50 -13.42 -3.28
C ALA A 71 -8.95 -13.66 -1.86
N LYS A 72 -9.18 -14.84 -1.29
CA LYS A 72 -8.64 -15.27 0.01
C LYS A 72 -7.10 -15.25 0.03
N LYS A 73 -6.45 -15.64 -1.08
CA LYS A 73 -4.99 -15.55 -1.22
C LYS A 73 -4.49 -14.11 -1.32
N MET A 74 -5.26 -13.21 -1.94
CA MET A 74 -4.93 -11.78 -2.04
C MET A 74 -5.09 -11.06 -0.70
N LEU A 75 -6.12 -11.41 0.08
CA LEU A 75 -6.42 -10.80 1.38
C LEU A 75 -5.64 -11.40 2.55
N LYS A 76 -4.96 -12.55 2.35
CA LYS A 76 -4.12 -13.14 3.40
C LYS A 76 -2.90 -12.23 3.63
N PRO A 77 -2.62 -11.81 4.88
CA PRO A 77 -1.38 -11.11 5.19
C PRO A 77 -0.21 -11.96 4.69
N LYS A 78 0.63 -11.42 3.81
CA LYS A 78 1.78 -12.17 3.26
C LYS A 78 2.78 -12.40 4.40
N THR A 79 2.75 -13.62 4.95
CA THR A 79 3.39 -14.01 6.22
C THR A 79 4.91 -13.81 6.25
N GLU A 80 5.57 -13.77 5.11
CA GLU A 80 7.04 -13.58 5.02
C GLU A 80 7.47 -12.15 5.38
N LEU A 81 6.68 -11.15 4.98
CA LEU A 81 6.94 -9.73 5.29
C LEU A 81 6.60 -9.44 6.76
N SER A 82 5.50 -10.02 7.27
CA SER A 82 5.15 -10.00 8.69
C SER A 82 6.21 -10.68 9.58
N GLN A 83 6.88 -11.73 9.08
CA GLN A 83 8.00 -12.36 9.80
C GLN A 83 9.24 -11.45 9.83
N LYS A 84 9.53 -10.73 8.73
CA LYS A 84 10.63 -9.77 8.66
C LYS A 84 10.39 -8.57 9.59
N GLU A 85 9.19 -8.00 9.59
CA GLU A 85 8.76 -6.95 10.55
C GLU A 85 8.87 -7.41 12.00
N LYS A 86 8.39 -8.63 12.31
CA LYS A 86 8.50 -9.20 13.66
C LYS A 86 9.95 -9.38 14.09
N LYS A 87 10.83 -9.81 13.17
CA LYS A 87 12.26 -9.98 13.43
C LYS A 87 12.95 -8.64 13.68
N ILE A 88 12.64 -7.62 12.88
CA ILE A 88 13.16 -6.24 13.05
C ILE A 88 12.70 -5.68 14.40
N ASN A 89 11.40 -5.76 14.71
CA ASN A 89 10.85 -5.28 15.97
C ASN A 89 11.41 -6.02 17.20
N TRP A 90 11.67 -7.33 17.10
CA TRP A 90 12.30 -8.10 18.17
C TRP A 90 13.75 -7.64 18.41
N LYS A 91 14.53 -7.41 17.35
CA LYS A 91 15.89 -6.86 17.45
C LYS A 91 15.89 -5.47 18.10
N LYS A 92 15.01 -4.56 17.66
CA LYS A 92 14.87 -3.22 18.26
C LYS A 92 14.58 -3.28 19.76
N LYS A 93 13.68 -4.17 20.20
CA LYS A 93 13.40 -4.39 21.63
C LYS A 93 14.63 -4.86 22.41
N HIS A 94 15.42 -5.76 21.83
CA HIS A 94 16.66 -6.23 22.46
C HIS A 94 17.69 -5.11 22.60
N ILE A 95 17.84 -4.29 21.56
CA ILE A 95 18.72 -3.11 21.57
C ILE A 95 18.26 -2.11 22.63
N ASP A 96 16.97 -1.80 22.70
CA ASP A 96 16.41 -0.90 23.72
C ASP A 96 16.69 -1.36 25.16
N VAL A 97 16.60 -2.67 25.43
CA VAL A 97 16.93 -3.22 26.75
C VAL A 97 18.42 -3.04 27.06
N ARG A 98 19.31 -3.30 26.10
CA ARG A 98 20.76 -3.11 26.25
C ARG A 98 21.12 -1.64 26.48
N MET A 99 20.58 -0.74 25.66
CA MET A 99 20.77 0.71 25.81
C MET A 99 20.26 1.19 27.18
N LYS A 100 19.11 0.71 27.66
CA LYS A 100 18.62 1.03 29.02
C LYS A 100 19.53 0.49 30.13
N SER A 101 20.23 -0.61 29.90
CA SER A 101 21.24 -1.10 30.86
C SER A 101 22.46 -0.20 30.85
N ILE A 102 23.01 0.12 29.68
CA ILE A 102 24.20 0.97 29.52
C ILE A 102 23.93 2.37 30.08
N LYS A 103 22.76 2.97 29.79
CA LYS A 103 22.36 4.28 30.35
C LYS A 103 22.23 4.26 31.87
N ARG A 104 21.78 3.15 32.47
CA ARG A 104 21.74 3.00 33.93
C ARG A 104 23.15 2.93 34.52
N ASP A 105 24.04 2.17 33.88
CA ASP A 105 25.40 2.05 34.35
C ASP A 105 26.18 3.37 34.24
N LEU A 106 25.98 4.14 33.16
CA LEU A 106 26.58 5.46 32.97
C LEU A 106 26.15 6.50 34.02
N ASN A 107 24.98 6.29 34.64
CA ASN A 107 24.44 7.12 35.70
C ASN A 107 24.89 6.67 37.11
N ALA A 108 25.62 5.57 37.24
CA ALA A 108 26.15 5.12 38.52
C ALA A 108 27.34 5.97 38.98
N GLU A 109 27.42 6.26 40.28
CA GLU A 109 28.40 7.18 40.88
C GLU A 109 29.86 6.66 40.87
N SER A 110 30.09 5.41 40.48
CA SER A 110 31.39 4.73 40.58
C SER A 110 31.89 4.17 39.26
N ILE A 111 31.84 4.95 38.17
CA ILE A 111 32.35 4.52 36.86
C ILE A 111 33.70 5.16 36.53
N SER A 112 34.65 4.36 36.04
CA SER A 112 35.94 4.87 35.57
C SER A 112 35.77 5.71 34.29
N PRO A 113 36.63 6.72 34.04
CA PRO A 113 36.66 7.45 32.77
C PRO A 113 36.82 6.54 31.54
N GLU A 114 37.63 5.48 31.63
CA GLU A 114 37.84 4.53 30.54
C GLU A 114 36.59 3.68 30.27
N GLU A 115 35.92 3.22 31.34
CA GLU A 115 34.67 2.46 31.25
C GLU A 115 33.53 3.33 30.70
N ARG A 116 33.51 4.62 31.05
CA ARG A 116 32.56 5.59 30.51
C ARG A 116 32.72 5.74 29.00
N ILE A 117 33.93 5.93 28.50
CA ILE A 117 34.23 6.05 27.06
C ILE A 117 33.81 4.78 26.30
N GLN A 118 34.11 3.60 26.86
CA GLN A 118 33.71 2.33 26.25
C GLN A 118 32.19 2.20 26.17
N LYS A 119 31.47 2.51 27.25
CA LYS A 119 30.01 2.44 27.31
C LYS A 119 29.33 3.47 26.41
N GLU A 120 29.88 4.68 26.28
CA GLU A 120 29.41 5.70 25.34
C GLU A 120 29.59 5.24 23.88
N SER A 121 30.73 4.62 23.55
CA SER A 121 30.96 4.04 22.22
C SER A 121 30.01 2.87 21.91
N GLU A 122 29.73 2.00 22.89
CA GLU A 122 28.72 0.94 22.73
C GLU A 122 27.31 1.50 22.56
N LEU A 123 26.98 2.57 23.29
CA LEU A 123 25.70 3.25 23.18
C LEU A 123 25.48 3.80 21.76
N GLU A 124 26.50 4.49 21.21
CA GLU A 124 26.48 5.04 19.86
C GLU A 124 26.30 3.94 18.80
N LYS A 125 26.98 2.80 18.96
CA LYS A 125 26.81 1.64 18.06
C LYS A 125 25.37 1.11 18.08
N PHE A 126 24.77 1.01 19.26
CA PHE A 126 23.39 0.54 19.39
C PHE A 126 22.37 1.57 18.86
N GLU A 127 22.64 2.87 19.00
CA GLU A 127 21.81 3.93 18.40
C GLU A 127 21.88 3.89 16.86
N ASN A 128 23.05 3.66 16.29
CA ASN A 128 23.23 3.47 14.84
C ASN A 128 22.53 2.19 14.35
N GLU A 129 22.71 1.05 15.02
CA GLU A 129 22.04 -0.21 14.66
C GLU A 129 20.52 -0.07 14.73
N LYS A 130 20.00 0.70 15.69
CA LYS A 130 18.57 0.99 15.78
C LYS A 130 18.07 1.85 14.62
N SER A 131 18.82 2.88 14.24
CA SER A 131 18.51 3.73 13.08
C SER A 131 18.48 2.93 11.77
N GLU A 132 19.44 2.02 11.57
CA GLU A 132 19.45 1.11 10.41
C GLU A 132 18.22 0.19 10.38
N LEU A 133 17.80 -0.32 11.55
CA LEU A 133 16.58 -1.13 11.67
C LEU A 133 15.29 -0.31 11.45
N ASP A 134 15.29 0.99 11.74
CA ASP A 134 14.19 1.90 11.40
C ASP A 134 14.07 2.07 9.88
N LEU A 135 15.19 2.35 9.20
CA LEU A 135 15.23 2.42 7.75
C LEU A 135 14.82 1.10 7.08
N GLU A 136 15.24 -0.04 7.63
CA GLU A 136 14.83 -1.35 7.13
C GLU A 136 13.33 -1.59 7.32
N LEU A 137 12.76 -1.15 8.45
CA LEU A 137 11.32 -1.28 8.72
C LEU A 137 10.49 -0.41 7.76
N ASP A 138 10.94 0.82 7.53
CA ASP A 138 10.32 1.75 6.58
C ASP A 138 10.36 1.18 5.16
N ALA A 139 11.51 0.64 4.74
CA ALA A 139 11.62 -0.03 3.44
C ALA A 139 10.70 -1.26 3.31
N VAL A 140 10.48 -2.02 4.38
CA VAL A 140 9.55 -3.15 4.38
C VAL A 140 8.09 -2.67 4.30
N ASN A 141 7.75 -1.58 5.00
CA ASN A 141 6.43 -0.96 4.95
C ASN A 141 6.14 -0.33 3.58
N ASP A 142 7.10 0.38 2.99
CA ASP A 142 7.00 0.96 1.65
C ASP A 142 6.87 -0.14 0.60
N TYR A 143 7.66 -1.21 0.70
CA TYR A 143 7.50 -2.38 -0.16
C TYR A 143 6.11 -3.03 -0.01
N ASN A 144 5.56 -3.08 1.20
CA ASN A 144 4.19 -3.54 1.43
C ASN A 144 3.17 -2.61 0.77
N HIS A 145 3.34 -1.29 0.91
CA HIS A 145 2.48 -0.27 0.33
C HIS A 145 2.51 -0.32 -1.21
N THR A 146 3.69 -0.24 -1.83
CA THR A 146 3.87 -0.36 -3.27
C THR A 146 3.29 -1.67 -3.82
N ARG A 147 3.47 -2.80 -3.13
CA ARG A 147 2.88 -4.07 -3.55
C ARG A 147 1.38 -4.17 -3.31
N PHE A 148 0.85 -3.53 -2.29
CA PHE A 148 -0.58 -3.48 -2.02
C PHE A 148 -1.29 -2.72 -3.15
N VAL A 149 -0.79 -1.53 -3.49
CA VAL A 149 -1.23 -0.70 -4.62
C VAL A 149 -1.20 -1.50 -5.93
N VAL A 150 -0.06 -2.15 -6.25
CA VAL A 150 0.08 -2.98 -7.46
C VAL A 150 -0.82 -4.22 -7.47
N ALA A 151 -1.05 -4.86 -6.32
CA ALA A 151 -1.81 -6.11 -6.24
C ALA A 151 -3.33 -5.91 -6.19
N HIS A 152 -3.80 -4.74 -5.74
CA HIS A 152 -5.23 -4.45 -5.62
C HIS A 152 -5.85 -3.78 -6.83
N GLY A 153 -5.07 -3.43 -7.86
CA GLY A 153 -5.62 -2.72 -9.02
C GLY A 153 -6.21 -1.36 -8.67
N GLU A 154 -6.04 -0.90 -7.42
CA GLU A 154 -5.98 0.49 -7.07
C GLU A 154 -4.68 1.01 -7.72
N HIS A 155 -4.79 1.27 -9.02
CA HIS A 155 -4.26 2.50 -9.57
C HIS A 155 -4.81 3.62 -8.68
N GLY A 156 -4.13 3.86 -7.55
CA GLY A 156 -4.38 5.06 -6.75
C GLY A 156 -4.36 6.23 -7.71
N GLU A 157 -5.06 7.31 -7.39
CA GLU A 157 -5.18 8.50 -8.25
C GLU A 157 -3.85 8.91 -8.92
N GLY A 158 -2.70 8.61 -8.31
CA GLY A 158 -1.36 8.72 -8.90
C GLY A 158 -1.05 7.90 -10.18
N ASP A 159 -1.65 6.74 -10.47
CA ASP A 159 -1.40 6.01 -11.73
C ASP A 159 -2.31 6.49 -12.88
N GLU A 160 -3.53 6.93 -12.56
CA GLU A 160 -4.39 7.65 -13.51
C GLU A 160 -3.79 9.02 -13.83
N GLN A 161 -3.37 9.77 -12.81
CA GLN A 161 -2.64 11.04 -12.95
C GLN A 161 -1.32 10.82 -13.70
N SER A 162 -0.55 9.76 -13.42
CA SER A 162 0.69 9.47 -14.15
C SER A 162 0.44 9.11 -15.61
N LYS A 163 -0.62 8.34 -15.91
CA LYS A 163 -1.02 8.04 -17.30
C LYS A 163 -1.49 9.30 -18.02
N GLN A 164 -2.31 10.12 -17.38
CA GLN A 164 -2.76 11.40 -17.92
C GLN A 164 -1.58 12.36 -18.16
N LEU A 165 -0.62 12.43 -17.24
CA LEU A 165 0.61 13.20 -17.41
C LEU A 165 1.51 12.63 -18.51
N MET A 166 1.66 11.31 -18.62
CA MET A 166 2.40 10.67 -19.72
C MET A 166 1.75 11.01 -21.06
N ASP A 167 0.43 10.85 -21.19
CA ASP A 167 -0.32 11.16 -22.41
C ASP A 167 -0.21 12.64 -22.80
N VAL A 168 -0.31 13.56 -21.84
CA VAL A 168 -0.17 15.00 -22.08
C VAL A 168 1.26 15.35 -22.47
N ASN A 169 2.28 14.80 -21.78
CA ASN A 169 3.68 15.03 -22.14
C ASN A 169 4.01 14.48 -23.55
N GLU A 170 3.48 13.30 -23.93
CA GLU A 170 3.63 12.78 -25.29
C GLU A 170 2.99 13.70 -26.35
N LYS A 171 1.80 14.25 -26.06
CA LYS A 171 1.14 15.22 -26.94
C LYS A 171 1.96 16.50 -27.06
N MET A 172 2.50 17.01 -25.95
CA MET A 172 3.36 18.20 -25.93
C MET A 172 4.62 17.98 -26.78
N GLU A 173 5.29 16.83 -26.65
CA GLU A 173 6.46 16.51 -27.48
C GLU A 173 6.12 16.45 -28.98
N LYS A 174 4.96 15.87 -29.33
CA LYS A 174 4.48 15.81 -30.73
C LYS A 174 4.21 17.21 -31.27
N VAL A 175 3.49 18.05 -30.53
CA VAL A 175 3.20 19.44 -30.94
C VAL A 175 4.49 20.26 -31.04
N GLN A 176 5.43 20.08 -30.12
CA GLN A 176 6.70 20.80 -30.14
C GLN A 176 7.55 20.43 -31.36
N LYS A 177 7.56 19.15 -31.77
CA LYS A 177 8.16 18.71 -33.04
C LYS A 177 7.47 19.36 -34.25
N GLN A 178 6.14 19.40 -34.26
CA GLN A 178 5.37 20.06 -35.32
C GLN A 178 5.64 21.57 -35.41
N ILE A 179 5.83 22.26 -34.27
CA ILE A 179 6.20 23.68 -34.23
C ILE A 179 7.56 23.90 -34.90
N VAL A 180 8.54 23.03 -34.63
CA VAL A 180 9.87 23.10 -35.27
C VAL A 180 9.75 22.93 -36.78
N GLU A 181 9.01 21.91 -37.24
CA GLU A 181 8.79 21.68 -38.68
C GLU A 181 8.02 22.84 -39.35
N ALA A 182 7.05 23.45 -38.66
CA ALA A 182 6.29 24.57 -39.18
C ALA A 182 7.15 25.85 -39.29
N LYS A 183 8.09 26.05 -38.35
CA LYS A 183 9.11 27.11 -38.41
C LYS A 183 10.05 26.93 -39.58
N GLU A 184 10.52 25.71 -39.85
CA GLU A 184 11.34 25.40 -41.02
C GLU A 184 10.62 25.69 -42.34
N LYS A 185 9.30 25.51 -42.36
CA LYS A 185 8.42 25.77 -43.52
C LYS A 185 7.89 27.22 -43.57
N ASN A 186 8.29 28.10 -42.66
CA ASN A 186 7.80 29.49 -42.53
C ASN A 186 6.26 29.64 -42.54
N ASN A 187 5.53 28.67 -41.98
CA ASN A 187 4.07 28.73 -41.93
C ASN A 187 3.60 29.43 -40.64
N SER A 188 3.45 30.74 -40.68
CA SER A 188 3.09 31.56 -39.51
C SER A 188 1.71 31.26 -38.92
N GLU A 189 0.72 30.93 -39.75
CA GLU A 189 -0.62 30.55 -39.28
C GLU A 189 -0.56 29.23 -38.51
N LEU A 190 0.09 28.20 -39.07
CA LEU A 190 0.23 26.90 -38.41
C LEU A 190 1.06 26.98 -37.12
N ILE A 191 2.09 27.84 -37.08
CA ILE A 191 2.88 28.08 -35.86
C ILE A 191 1.99 28.65 -34.75
N ASN A 192 1.11 29.61 -35.07
CA ASN A 192 0.21 30.21 -34.09
C ASN A 192 -0.80 29.18 -33.57
N GLU A 193 -1.40 28.38 -34.45
CA GLU A 193 -2.32 27.32 -34.06
C GLU A 193 -1.66 26.26 -33.16
N LEU A 194 -0.44 25.84 -33.49
CA LEU A 194 0.30 24.85 -32.70
C LEU A 194 0.76 25.40 -31.35
N ASN A 195 1.14 26.68 -31.28
CA ASN A 195 1.47 27.34 -30.01
C ASN A 195 0.24 27.42 -29.08
N ASP A 196 -0.94 27.70 -29.62
CA ASP A 196 -2.18 27.69 -28.86
C ASP A 196 -2.51 26.29 -28.34
N GLN A 197 -2.34 25.26 -29.18
CA GLN A 197 -2.51 23.86 -28.76
C GLN A 197 -1.52 23.47 -27.67
N PHE A 198 -0.25 23.85 -27.79
CA PHE A 198 0.78 23.59 -26.79
C PHE A 198 0.41 24.23 -25.45
N HIS A 199 -0.06 25.47 -25.47
CA HIS A 199 -0.48 26.18 -24.27
C HIS A 199 -1.70 25.53 -23.58
N PHE A 200 -2.66 25.02 -24.35
CA PHE A 200 -3.77 24.25 -23.75
C PHE A 200 -3.30 22.95 -23.08
N LEU A 201 -2.27 22.28 -23.64
CA LEU A 201 -1.67 21.10 -23.04
C LEU A 201 -0.87 21.44 -21.76
N GLU A 202 -0.22 22.61 -21.69
CA GLU A 202 0.41 23.10 -20.46
C GLU A 202 -0.62 23.30 -19.33
N LEU A 203 -1.77 23.91 -19.65
CA LEU A 203 -2.86 24.10 -18.69
C LEU A 203 -3.51 22.78 -18.28
N GLU A 204 -3.64 21.83 -19.22
CA GLU A 204 -4.12 20.48 -18.93
C GLU A 204 -3.18 19.77 -17.96
N LYS A 205 -1.87 19.83 -18.21
CA LYS A 205 -0.82 19.29 -17.33
C LYS A 205 -0.89 19.89 -15.92
N GLU A 206 -0.97 21.21 -15.82
CA GLU A 206 -1.09 21.92 -14.54
C GLU A 206 -2.38 21.52 -13.79
N SER A 207 -3.50 21.32 -14.50
CA SER A 207 -4.75 20.84 -13.89
C SER A 207 -4.67 19.41 -13.38
N ILE A 208 -3.92 18.54 -14.08
CA ILE A 208 -3.70 17.15 -13.67
C ILE A 208 -2.79 17.14 -12.43
N GLU A 209 -1.70 17.91 -12.41
CA GLU A 209 -0.79 18.05 -11.26
C GLU A 209 -1.52 18.59 -10.02
N ASN A 210 -2.51 19.46 -10.20
CA ASN A 210 -3.31 20.07 -9.13
C ASN A 210 -4.61 19.31 -8.79
N PHE A 211 -4.81 18.09 -9.31
CA PHE A 211 -6.01 17.27 -9.08
C PHE A 211 -7.34 17.96 -9.44
N SER A 212 -7.33 18.90 -10.39
CA SER A 212 -8.49 19.68 -10.86
C SER A 212 -8.87 19.38 -12.32
N HIS A 213 -8.39 18.26 -12.87
CA HIS A 213 -8.55 17.89 -14.27
C HIS A 213 -10.02 17.87 -14.73
N ASP A 214 -10.93 17.33 -13.91
CA ASP A 214 -12.36 17.28 -14.23
C ASP A 214 -13.01 18.67 -14.39
N GLU A 215 -12.56 19.65 -13.59
CA GLU A 215 -13.02 21.04 -13.68
C GLU A 215 -12.41 21.74 -14.89
N PHE A 216 -11.14 21.45 -15.19
CA PHE A 216 -10.48 21.92 -16.41
C PHE A 216 -11.20 21.42 -17.68
N LEU A 217 -11.54 20.13 -17.75
CA LEU A 217 -12.24 19.55 -18.91
C LEU A 217 -13.61 20.19 -19.14
N LYS A 218 -14.37 20.47 -18.07
CA LYS A 218 -15.67 21.17 -18.15
C LYS A 218 -15.52 22.59 -18.70
N ASN A 219 -14.40 23.24 -18.43
CA ASN A 219 -14.14 24.63 -18.81
C ASN A 219 -13.35 24.79 -20.12
N LEU A 220 -12.81 23.69 -20.66
CA LEU A 220 -11.93 23.70 -21.84
C LEU A 220 -12.62 24.25 -23.09
N GLU A 221 -13.87 23.89 -23.32
CA GLU A 221 -14.63 24.38 -24.49
C GLU A 221 -14.88 25.89 -24.42
N MET A 222 -15.19 26.41 -23.23
CA MET A 222 -15.35 27.85 -23.00
C MET A 222 -14.04 28.61 -23.22
N MET A 223 -12.92 28.05 -22.78
CA MET A 223 -11.58 28.64 -22.98
C MET A 223 -11.20 28.68 -24.46
N LYS A 224 -11.45 27.60 -25.21
CA LYS A 224 -11.24 27.54 -26.66
C LYS A 224 -12.14 28.51 -27.42
N ALA A 225 -13.41 28.62 -27.04
CA ALA A 225 -14.37 29.55 -27.64
C ALA A 225 -13.96 31.02 -27.40
N ARG A 226 -13.55 31.36 -26.17
CA ARG A 226 -13.09 32.71 -25.82
C ARG A 226 -11.82 33.10 -26.59
N ARG A 227 -10.85 32.19 -26.70
CA ARG A 227 -9.61 32.45 -27.45
C ARG A 227 -9.86 32.65 -28.94
N LYS A 228 -10.74 31.84 -29.55
CA LYS A 228 -11.18 32.05 -30.95
C LYS A 228 -11.84 33.41 -31.16
N SER A 229 -12.65 33.89 -30.20
CA SER A 229 -13.28 35.21 -30.29
C SER A 229 -12.32 36.40 -30.09
N GLN A 230 -11.12 36.15 -29.55
CA GLN A 230 -10.08 37.19 -29.36
C GLN A 230 -9.10 37.25 -30.54
N LEU A 231 -9.05 36.21 -31.37
CA LEU A 231 -8.17 36.09 -32.54
C LEU A 231 -8.89 36.36 -33.88
N GLY A 232 -10.22 36.38 -33.90
CA GLY A 232 -11.06 36.77 -35.04
C GLY A 232 -11.54 38.21 -34.93
#